data_AF-A0A4Q1D9H4-F1
#
_entry.id   AF-A0A4Q1D9H4-F1
#
_cell.length_a   1.000
_cell.length_b   1.000
_cell.length_c   1.000
_cell.angle_alpha   90.00
_cell.angle_beta   90.00
_cell.angle_gamma   90.00
#
_symmetry.space_group_name_H-M   'P 1'
#
loop_
_entity.id
_entity.type
_entity.pdbx_description
1 polymer ?
#
loop_
_entity_poly.entity_id
_entity_poly.type
_entity_poly.pdbx_seq_one_letter_code
_entity_poly.pdbx_strand_id
1 'polypeptide(L)'
;MYTPTFNKRHLTEYSLFGLLAAALYSIPMFFYLENNKYENSYYLYIGNALFFLVIFYYNMKLLYRPYDKRRAVSMLIAGHLTTLAGVILSVTGALVMTLFFFPGLFSTRVPDSILNNAPANAETQRPSSLLFLIFINAVICNFGAGALISIMVSYAGKKNQTKDKPADLEIKMPYTNSPSHQKKANR
;
A
#
# COMPACT_ATOMS: atom_id res chain seq x y z
N MET A 1 -4.28 6.40 -23.84
CA MET A 1 -5.27 6.23 -22.76
C MET A 1 -4.86 7.09 -21.58
N TYR A 2 -5.54 8.21 -21.35
CA TYR A 2 -5.33 9.05 -20.16
C TYR A 2 -6.21 8.45 -19.05
N THR A 3 -5.66 7.59 -18.21
CA THR A 3 -6.38 7.10 -17.03
C THR A 3 -6.35 8.18 -15.96
N PRO A 4 -7.50 8.64 -15.44
CA PRO A 4 -7.56 9.73 -14.46
C PRO A 4 -6.81 9.41 -13.16
N THR A 5 -6.51 8.14 -12.89
CA THR A 5 -5.78 7.65 -11.72
C THR A 5 -4.30 8.02 -11.69
N PHE A 6 -3.69 8.34 -12.83
CA PHE A 6 -2.25 8.66 -12.96
C PHE A 6 -1.98 10.14 -13.28
N ASN A 7 -2.86 11.04 -12.84
CA ASN A 7 -2.56 12.47 -12.92
C ASN A 7 -1.46 12.82 -11.89
N LYS A 8 -0.58 13.78 -12.22
CA LYS A 8 0.48 14.28 -11.32
C LYS A 8 -0.07 14.66 -9.94
N ARG A 9 -1.24 15.30 -9.89
CA ARG A 9 -1.90 15.67 -8.63
C ARG A 9 -2.25 14.46 -7.76
N HIS A 10 -2.69 13.37 -8.37
CA HIS A 10 -3.02 12.13 -7.68
C HIS A 10 -1.75 11.41 -7.19
N LEU A 11 -0.71 11.36 -8.02
CA LEU A 11 0.59 10.82 -7.62
C LEU A 11 1.16 11.57 -6.41
N THR A 12 1.12 12.92 -6.40
CA THR A 12 1.55 13.71 -5.24
C THR A 12 0.73 13.40 -3.99
N GLU A 13 -0.58 13.21 -4.13
CA GLU A 13 -1.46 12.84 -3.00
C GLU A 13 -1.09 11.45 -2.45
N TYR A 14 -0.88 10.46 -3.32
CA TYR A 14 -0.47 9.10 -2.92
C TYR A 14 0.87 9.12 -2.21
N SER A 15 1.85 9.84 -2.76
CA SER A 15 3.18 9.98 -2.15
C SER A 15 3.13 10.72 -0.82
N LEU A 16 2.27 11.74 -0.66
CA LEU A 16 2.14 12.47 0.61
C LEU A 16 1.59 11.58 1.73
N PHE A 17 0.51 10.84 1.47
CA PHE A 17 -0.05 9.92 2.46
C PHE A 17 0.87 8.72 2.72
N GLY A 18 1.57 8.21 1.69
CA GLY A 18 2.61 7.21 1.86
C GLY A 18 3.76 7.70 2.72
N LEU A 19 4.22 8.95 2.52
CA LEU A 19 5.24 9.59 3.34
C LEU A 19 4.81 9.74 4.79
N LEU A 20 3.57 10.17 5.03
CA LEU A 20 3.01 10.29 6.38
C LEU A 20 2.93 8.92 7.08
N ALA A 21 2.51 7.88 6.36
CA ALA A 21 2.47 6.51 6.87
C ALA A 21 3.86 6.00 7.23
N ALA A 22 4.85 6.23 6.37
CA ALA A 22 6.24 5.86 6.61
C ALA A 22 6.84 6.63 7.78
N ALA A 23 6.62 7.94 7.88
CA ALA A 23 7.10 8.75 8.99
C ALA A 23 6.54 8.28 10.34
N LEU A 24 5.24 7.95 10.41
CA LEU A 24 4.63 7.43 11.63
C LEU A 24 5.10 6.01 11.97
N TYR A 25 5.35 5.15 10.98
CA TYR A 25 5.99 3.84 11.19
C TYR A 25 7.40 3.97 11.76
N SER A 26 8.18 4.95 11.28
CA SER A 26 9.55 5.18 11.70
C SER A 26 9.69 5.60 13.17
N ILE A 27 8.67 6.22 13.79
CA ILE A 27 8.73 6.69 15.18
C ILE A 27 8.86 5.50 16.16
N PRO A 28 7.95 4.50 16.20
CA PRO A 28 8.14 3.33 17.06
C PRO A 28 9.38 2.51 16.69
N MET A 29 9.72 2.45 15.40
CA MET A 29 10.94 1.77 14.95
C MET A 29 12.20 2.40 15.55
N PHE A 30 12.26 3.72 15.66
CA PHE A 30 13.37 4.41 16.33
C PHE A 30 13.53 3.94 17.79
N PHE A 31 12.44 3.91 18.56
CA PHE A 31 12.45 3.41 19.94
C PHE A 31 12.83 1.93 20.04
N TYR A 32 12.44 1.11 19.06
CA TYR A 32 12.87 -0.28 18.99
C TYR A 32 14.39 -0.41 18.84
N LEU A 33 14.99 0.36 17.91
CA LEU A 33 16.42 0.36 17.67
C LEU A 33 17.21 0.92 18.86
N GLU A 34 16.69 1.96 19.52
CA GLU A 34 17.32 2.57 20.71
C GLU A 34 17.40 1.59 21.89
N ASN A 35 16.34 0.81 22.13
CA ASN A 35 16.30 -0.12 23.26
C ASN A 35 17.01 -1.45 22.99
N ASN A 36 17.20 -1.82 21.72
CA ASN A 36 17.98 -2.98 21.26
C ASN A 36 17.71 -4.31 22.01
N LYS A 37 16.45 -4.57 22.35
CA LYS A 37 15.98 -5.79 23.05
C LYS A 37 14.92 -6.48 22.22
N TYR A 38 14.99 -7.81 22.13
CA TYR A 38 14.02 -8.59 21.34
C TYR A 38 12.60 -8.49 21.91
N GLU A 39 12.48 -8.43 23.24
CA GLU A 39 11.21 -8.22 23.96
C GLU A 39 10.47 -6.96 23.49
N ASN A 40 11.20 -5.96 22.99
CA ASN A 40 10.65 -4.69 22.52
C ASN A 40 10.16 -4.72 21.07
N SER A 41 10.11 -5.90 20.43
CA SER A 41 9.60 -6.06 19.06
C SER A 41 8.14 -5.59 18.91
N TYR A 42 7.40 -5.44 20.01
CA TYR A 42 6.05 -4.86 20.00
C TYR A 42 6.01 -3.43 19.45
N TYR A 43 7.09 -2.64 19.55
CA TYR A 43 7.16 -1.32 18.94
C TYR A 43 6.99 -1.37 17.42
N LEU A 44 7.53 -2.41 16.76
CA LEU A 44 7.35 -2.58 15.31
C LEU A 44 5.87 -2.81 14.97
N TYR A 45 5.14 -3.57 15.80
CA TYR A 45 3.69 -3.76 15.62
C TYR A 45 2.89 -2.49 15.88
N ILE A 46 3.28 -1.67 16.86
CA ILE A 46 2.70 -0.33 17.06
C ILE A 46 2.94 0.53 15.81
N GLY A 47 4.14 0.50 15.23
CA GLY A 47 4.46 1.17 13.97
C GLY A 47 3.55 0.73 12.82
N ASN A 48 3.33 -0.59 12.67
CA ASN A 48 2.41 -1.12 11.66
C ASN A 48 0.96 -0.65 11.89
N ALA A 49 0.52 -0.55 13.14
CA ALA A 49 -0.81 -0.04 13.47
C ALA A 49 -0.96 1.45 13.09
N LEU A 50 0.07 2.27 13.34
CA LEU A 50 0.09 3.68 12.92
C LEU A 50 0.08 3.81 11.39
N PHE A 51 0.88 3.00 10.69
CA PHE A 51 0.86 2.92 9.23
C PHE A 51 -0.54 2.60 8.71
N PHE A 52 -1.17 1.56 9.27
CA PHE A 52 -2.54 1.17 8.96
C PHE A 52 -3.53 2.32 9.14
N LEU A 53 -3.45 3.08 10.24
CA LEU A 53 -4.35 4.22 10.49
C LEU A 53 -4.26 5.29 9.42
N VAL A 54 -3.06 5.59 8.92
CA VAL A 54 -2.89 6.56 7.82
C VAL A 54 -3.52 6.06 6.53
N ILE A 55 -3.28 4.80 6.16
CA ILE A 55 -3.86 4.20 4.95
C ILE A 55 -5.38 4.08 5.08
N PHE A 56 -5.89 3.75 6.27
CA PHE A 56 -7.33 3.75 6.57
C PHE A 56 -7.94 5.12 6.37
N TYR A 57 -7.36 6.16 6.98
CA TYR A 57 -7.82 7.54 6.84
C TYR A 57 -7.84 7.98 5.38
N TYR A 58 -6.78 7.66 4.63
CA TYR A 58 -6.70 7.96 3.21
C TYR A 58 -7.80 7.26 2.39
N ASN A 59 -8.04 5.97 2.65
CA ASN A 59 -9.13 5.23 2.01
C ASN A 59 -10.51 5.82 2.35
N MET A 60 -10.74 6.23 3.60
CA MET A 60 -11.98 6.93 3.99
C MET A 60 -12.12 8.27 3.26
N LYS A 61 -11.03 9.03 3.11
CA LYS A 61 -11.03 10.28 2.32
C LYS A 61 -11.42 10.02 0.86
N LEU A 62 -10.92 8.96 0.24
CA LEU A 62 -11.33 8.54 -1.11
C LEU A 62 -12.83 8.18 -1.18
N LEU A 63 -13.36 7.51 -0.15
CA LEU A 63 -14.77 7.15 -0.10
C LEU A 63 -15.71 8.37 -0.15
N TYR A 64 -15.31 9.48 0.49
CA TYR A 64 -16.13 10.70 0.52
C TYR A 64 -15.95 11.60 -0.71
N ARG A 65 -14.98 11.35 -1.60
CA ARG A 65 -14.68 12.20 -2.76
C ARG A 65 -15.74 12.04 -3.88
N PRO A 66 -16.38 13.12 -4.35
CA PRO A 66 -17.53 13.03 -5.27
C PRO A 66 -17.25 12.39 -6.64
N TYR A 67 -16.01 12.46 -7.15
CA TYR A 67 -15.64 11.91 -8.46
C TYR A 67 -15.19 10.43 -8.40
N ASP A 68 -14.48 10.03 -7.33
CA ASP A 68 -13.95 8.66 -7.15
C ASP A 68 -14.98 7.67 -6.55
N LYS A 69 -16.11 8.19 -6.05
CA LYS A 69 -17.24 7.39 -5.56
C LYS A 69 -17.79 6.40 -6.59
N ARG A 70 -17.63 6.65 -7.89
CA ARG A 70 -18.31 5.85 -8.94
C ARG A 70 -17.66 4.51 -9.29
N ARG A 71 -16.37 4.28 -8.95
CA ARG A 71 -15.67 3.01 -9.30
C ARG A 71 -14.91 2.46 -8.11
N ALA A 72 -15.30 1.29 -7.60
CA ALA A 72 -14.60 0.62 -6.49
C ALA A 72 -13.16 0.24 -6.88
N VAL A 73 -12.97 -0.19 -8.14
CA VAL A 73 -11.65 -0.54 -8.69
C VAL A 73 -10.67 0.64 -8.66
N SER A 74 -11.13 1.86 -8.99
CA SER A 74 -10.28 3.06 -8.96
C SER A 74 -9.78 3.38 -7.55
N MET A 75 -10.67 3.24 -6.56
CA MET A 75 -10.35 3.45 -5.15
C MET A 75 -9.39 2.38 -4.63
N LEU A 76 -9.61 1.12 -5.00
CA LEU A 76 -8.73 0.01 -4.64
C LEU A 76 -7.32 0.23 -5.18
N ILE A 77 -7.19 0.61 -6.46
CA ILE A 77 -5.88 0.89 -7.09
C ILE A 77 -5.19 2.06 -6.38
N ALA A 78 -5.92 3.15 -6.09
CA ALA A 78 -5.35 4.30 -5.39
C ALA A 78 -4.88 3.96 -3.96
N GLY A 79 -5.64 3.14 -3.23
CA GLY A 79 -5.27 2.64 -1.90
C GLY A 79 -4.01 1.77 -1.94
N HIS A 80 -3.90 0.86 -2.91
CA HIS A 80 -2.71 0.01 -3.07
C HIS A 80 -1.49 0.80 -3.52
N LEU A 81 -1.63 1.78 -4.43
CA LEU A 81 -0.52 2.65 -4.84
C LEU A 81 0.02 3.47 -3.65
N THR A 82 -0.88 3.98 -2.81
CA THR A 82 -0.50 4.72 -1.60
C THR A 82 0.19 3.81 -0.59
N THR A 83 -0.33 2.59 -0.40
CA THR A 83 0.30 1.55 0.44
C THR A 83 1.68 1.21 -0.07
N LEU A 84 1.84 0.97 -1.36
CA LEU A 84 3.12 0.62 -1.98
C LEU A 84 4.15 1.75 -1.81
N ALA A 85 3.74 2.99 -2.04
CA ALA A 85 4.60 4.16 -1.81
C ALA A 85 5.04 4.24 -0.35
N GLY A 86 4.10 4.05 0.60
CA GLY A 86 4.41 4.01 2.03
C GLY A 86 5.37 2.88 2.40
N VAL A 87 5.17 1.66 1.89
CA VAL A 87 6.05 0.52 2.17
C VAL A 87 7.47 0.76 1.66
N ILE A 88 7.62 1.25 0.42
CA ILE A 88 8.94 1.57 -0.15
C ILE A 88 9.66 2.62 0.72
N LEU A 89 8.95 3.65 1.17
CA LEU A 89 9.49 4.68 2.04
C LEU A 89 9.82 4.14 3.44
N SER A 90 8.97 3.28 4.03
CA SER A 90 9.24 2.63 5.32
C SER A 90 10.47 1.73 5.25
N VAL A 91 10.65 0.95 4.18
CA VAL A 91 11.83 0.09 3.99
C VAL A 91 13.09 0.93 3.82
N THR A 92 13.01 2.02 3.04
CA THR A 92 14.14 2.94 2.85
C THR A 92 14.50 3.63 4.17
N GLY A 93 13.51 4.13 4.91
CA GLY A 93 13.70 4.72 6.22
C GLY A 93 14.26 3.71 7.23
N ALA A 94 13.79 2.47 7.17
CA ALA A 94 14.30 1.39 8.00
C ALA A 94 15.78 1.11 7.73
N LEU A 95 16.17 1.01 6.47
CA LEU A 95 17.57 0.84 6.07
C LEU A 95 18.46 1.97 6.62
N VAL A 96 18.05 3.23 6.40
CA VAL A 96 18.80 4.40 6.85
C VAL A 96 18.91 4.44 8.37
N MET A 97 17.83 4.20 9.10
CA MET A 97 17.84 4.17 10.55
C MET A 97 18.71 3.04 11.10
N THR A 98 18.58 1.82 10.59
CA THR A 98 19.40 0.70 11.07
C THR A 98 20.87 0.93 10.77
N LEU A 99 21.24 1.52 9.63
CA LEU A 99 22.63 1.90 9.35
C LEU A 99 23.15 3.00 10.27
N PHE A 100 22.30 3.93 10.71
CA PHE A 100 22.66 4.96 11.66
C PHE A 100 22.97 4.39 13.06
N PHE A 101 22.12 3.49 13.56
CA PHE A 101 22.31 2.84 14.87
C PHE A 101 23.41 1.76 14.85
N PHE A 102 23.57 1.08 13.72
CA PHE A 102 24.51 -0.04 13.54
C PHE A 102 25.36 0.18 12.28
N PRO A 103 26.32 1.12 12.28
CA PRO A 103 27.14 1.42 11.10
C PRO A 103 28.01 0.24 10.63
N GLY A 104 28.27 -0.72 11.52
CA GLY A 104 28.95 -1.98 11.22
C GLY A 104 28.06 -3.04 10.56
N LEU A 105 26.88 -2.69 10.03
CA LEU A 105 25.88 -3.66 9.56
C LEU A 105 26.40 -4.63 8.49
N PHE A 106 27.27 -4.13 7.62
CA PHE A 106 27.90 -4.89 6.54
C PHE A 106 29.36 -5.27 6.84
N SER A 107 29.80 -5.10 8.09
CA SER A 107 31.14 -5.50 8.52
C SER A 107 31.26 -7.03 8.55
N THR A 108 32.43 -7.54 8.17
CA THR A 108 32.76 -8.96 8.22
C THR A 108 33.16 -9.44 9.62
N ARG A 109 33.35 -8.53 10.59
CA ARG A 109 33.59 -8.87 11.99
C ARG A 109 32.27 -9.14 12.70
N VAL A 110 32.14 -10.32 13.30
CA VAL A 110 31.00 -10.73 14.14
C VAL A 110 30.99 -9.81 15.36
N PRO A 111 30.00 -8.90 15.52
CA PRO A 111 29.86 -8.15 16.75
C PRO A 111 29.37 -9.09 17.84
N ASP A 112 29.80 -8.87 19.09
CA ASP A 112 29.13 -9.48 20.23
C ASP A 112 27.62 -9.14 20.15
N SER A 113 26.78 -10.14 20.34
CA SER A 113 25.32 -10.18 20.09
C SER A 113 24.60 -8.83 20.12
N ILE A 114 23.84 -8.51 19.07
CA ILE A 114 23.13 -7.21 18.99
C ILE A 114 21.86 -7.22 19.81
N LEU A 115 21.05 -8.29 19.79
CA LEU A 115 19.86 -8.37 20.66
C LEU A 115 20.12 -9.27 21.87
N ASN A 116 19.91 -8.70 23.06
CA ASN A 116 19.88 -9.46 24.30
C ASN A 116 18.60 -10.32 24.39
N ASN A 117 18.74 -11.56 24.88
CA ASN A 117 17.64 -12.53 25.14
C ASN A 117 16.79 -12.95 23.93
N ALA A 118 17.36 -12.95 22.72
CA ALA A 118 16.66 -13.54 21.58
C ALA A 118 16.67 -15.08 21.66
N PRO A 119 15.59 -15.80 21.28
CA PRO A 119 15.60 -17.26 21.24
C PRO A 119 16.65 -17.77 20.23
N ALA A 120 17.15 -19.01 20.36
CA ALA A 120 18.27 -19.52 19.55
C ALA A 120 18.09 -19.40 18.01
N ASN A 121 16.85 -19.36 17.53
CA ASN A 121 16.50 -19.13 16.12
C ASN A 121 16.46 -17.64 15.71
N ALA A 122 16.45 -16.73 16.68
CA ALA A 122 16.52 -15.28 16.52
C ALA A 122 17.75 -14.66 17.20
N GLU A 123 18.68 -15.47 17.73
CA GLU A 123 20.00 -15.04 18.20
C GLU A 123 20.72 -14.37 17.04
N THR A 124 20.67 -13.05 17.06
CA THR A 124 21.23 -12.21 16.00
C THR A 124 22.72 -12.03 16.25
N GLN A 125 23.49 -13.08 15.97
CA GLN A 125 24.97 -12.99 15.92
C GLN A 125 25.44 -12.01 14.83
N ARG A 126 24.53 -11.54 13.95
CA ARG A 126 24.84 -10.59 12.89
C ARG A 126 23.79 -9.47 12.78
N PRO A 127 24.20 -8.19 12.66
CA PRO A 127 23.29 -7.05 12.50
C PRO A 127 22.37 -7.16 11.29
N SER A 128 22.80 -7.88 10.25
CA SER A 128 22.02 -8.13 9.05
C SER A 128 20.72 -8.89 9.31
N SER A 129 20.66 -9.72 10.36
CA SER A 129 19.46 -10.48 10.72
C SER A 129 18.38 -9.61 11.38
N LEU A 130 18.78 -8.60 12.18
CA LEU A 130 17.88 -7.57 12.68
C LEU A 130 17.29 -6.74 11.53
N LEU A 131 18.14 -6.31 10.58
CA LEU A 131 17.68 -5.60 9.39
C LEU A 131 16.66 -6.43 8.60
N PHE A 132 16.93 -7.73 8.41
CA PHE A 132 16.02 -8.64 7.73
C PHE A 132 14.67 -8.75 8.45
N LEU A 133 14.66 -8.87 9.79
CA LEU A 133 13.43 -8.92 10.59
C LEU A 133 12.61 -7.63 10.41
N ILE A 134 13.26 -6.47 10.50
CA ILE A 134 12.60 -5.17 10.32
C ILE A 134 12.06 -5.04 8.89
N PHE A 135 12.81 -5.50 7.87
CA PHE A 135 12.37 -5.45 6.48
C PHE A 135 11.15 -6.34 6.23
N ILE A 136 11.19 -7.58 6.70
CA ILE A 136 10.06 -8.50 6.57
C ILE A 136 8.83 -7.94 7.29
N ASN A 137 9.02 -7.38 8.49
CA ASN A 137 7.94 -6.71 9.21
C ASN A 137 7.39 -5.52 8.40
N ALA A 138 8.26 -4.60 7.95
CA ALA A 138 7.87 -3.41 7.20
C ALA A 138 7.22 -3.74 5.86
N VAL A 139 7.60 -4.83 5.19
CA VAL A 139 7.01 -5.25 3.92
C VAL A 139 5.72 -6.01 4.16
N ILE A 140 5.78 -7.15 4.86
CA ILE A 140 4.63 -8.06 4.97
C ILE A 140 3.52 -7.43 5.82
N CYS A 141 3.85 -6.84 6.97
CA CYS A 141 2.82 -6.31 7.86
C CYS A 141 2.20 -5.03 7.29
N ASN A 142 2.98 -4.06 6.82
CA ASN A 142 2.41 -2.82 6.26
C ASN A 142 1.69 -3.05 4.92
N PHE A 143 2.25 -3.90 4.03
CA PHE A 143 1.56 -4.24 2.78
C PHE A 143 0.27 -5.00 3.07
N GLY A 144 0.32 -6.01 3.95
CA GLY A 144 -0.86 -6.78 4.34
C GLY A 144 -1.95 -5.91 4.96
N ALA A 145 -1.58 -5.04 5.90
CA ALA A 145 -2.49 -4.11 6.56
C ALA A 145 -3.10 -3.09 5.57
N GLY A 146 -2.27 -2.50 4.71
CA GLY A 146 -2.70 -1.53 3.71
C GLY A 146 -3.56 -2.14 2.59
N ALA A 147 -3.23 -3.35 2.13
CA ALA A 147 -4.02 -4.08 1.16
C ALA A 147 -5.39 -4.49 1.74
N LEU A 148 -5.40 -5.07 2.95
CA LEU A 148 -6.62 -5.46 3.65
C LEU A 148 -7.57 -4.27 3.80
N ILE A 149 -7.07 -3.14 4.30
CA ILE A 149 -7.92 -1.98 4.53
C ILE A 149 -8.40 -1.33 3.24
N SER A 150 -7.55 -1.32 2.20
CA SER A 150 -7.94 -0.81 0.89
C SER A 150 -9.06 -1.64 0.28
N ILE A 151 -9.02 -2.97 0.44
CA ILE A 151 -10.11 -3.87 0.04
C ILE A 151 -11.37 -3.60 0.88
N MET A 152 -11.26 -3.65 2.21
CA MET A 152 -12.41 -3.48 3.11
C MET A 152 -13.13 -2.15 2.86
N VAL A 153 -12.42 -1.02 2.81
CA VAL A 153 -13.07 0.29 2.63
C VAL A 153 -13.63 0.45 1.22
N SER A 154 -12.95 -0.06 0.19
CA SER A 154 -13.42 0.05 -1.21
C SER A 154 -14.72 -0.73 -1.47
N TYR A 155 -14.89 -1.89 -0.83
CA TYR A 155 -16.07 -2.75 -1.02
C TYR A 155 -17.14 -2.53 0.06
N ALA A 156 -16.78 -2.56 1.35
CA ALA A 156 -17.77 -2.43 2.44
C ALA A 156 -18.26 -0.97 2.61
N GLY A 157 -17.43 0.03 2.27
CA GLY A 157 -17.78 1.43 2.39
C GLY A 157 -18.84 1.90 1.37
N LYS A 158 -19.01 1.20 0.24
CA LYS A 158 -19.94 1.59 -0.82
C LYS A 158 -21.27 0.83 -0.73
N LYS A 159 -22.20 1.39 0.07
CA LYS A 159 -23.56 0.84 0.27
C LYS A 159 -24.41 0.73 -1.02
N ASN A 160 -24.05 1.45 -2.09
CA ASN A 160 -24.74 1.45 -3.39
C ASN A 160 -23.75 1.22 -4.55
N GLN A 161 -23.05 0.07 -4.58
CA GLN A 161 -22.44 -0.41 -5.83
C GLN A 161 -23.58 -0.73 -6.82
N THR A 162 -23.97 0.26 -7.62
CA THR A 162 -24.57 -0.05 -8.91
C THR A 162 -23.54 -0.93 -9.61
N LYS A 163 -23.89 -2.20 -9.85
CA LYS A 163 -23.08 -3.19 -10.56
C LYS A 163 -22.23 -2.44 -11.57
N ASP A 164 -20.90 -2.48 -11.43
CA ASP A 164 -19.99 -1.92 -12.43
C ASP A 164 -20.55 -2.43 -13.76
N LYS A 165 -21.18 -1.55 -14.54
CA LYS A 165 -21.78 -1.99 -15.80
C LYS A 165 -20.63 -2.66 -16.53
N PRO A 166 -20.77 -3.93 -16.96
CA PRO A 166 -19.73 -4.56 -17.75
C PRO A 166 -19.38 -3.55 -18.84
N ALA A 167 -18.09 -3.29 -19.03
CA ALA A 167 -17.66 -2.38 -20.07
C ALA A 167 -18.35 -2.85 -21.34
N ASP A 168 -19.39 -2.14 -21.80
CA ASP A 168 -20.08 -2.47 -23.03
C ASP A 168 -18.99 -2.37 -24.09
N LEU A 169 -18.47 -3.54 -24.49
CA LEU A 169 -17.75 -3.68 -25.71
C LEU A 169 -18.81 -3.41 -26.76
N GLU A 170 -18.96 -2.14 -27.12
CA GLU A 170 -19.70 -1.71 -28.30
C GLU A 170 -19.00 -2.39 -29.48
N ILE A 171 -19.39 -3.64 -29.74
CA ILE A 171 -19.12 -4.30 -31.00
C ILE A 171 -19.95 -3.48 -31.99
N LYS A 172 -19.34 -2.44 -32.56
CA LYS A 172 -19.85 -1.79 -33.76
C LYS A 172 -19.92 -2.86 -34.83
N MET A 173 -21.04 -3.57 -34.89
CA MET A 173 -21.35 -4.39 -36.04
C MET A 173 -21.46 -3.44 -37.23
N PRO A 174 -20.71 -3.66 -38.32
CA PRO A 174 -20.78 -2.81 -39.49
C PRO A 174 -22.22 -2.82 -40.01
N TYR A 175 -22.77 -1.62 -40.16
CA TYR A 175 -24.11 -1.36 -40.67
C TYR A 175 -24.21 -1.93 -42.09
N THR A 176 -24.86 -3.09 -42.24
CA THR A 176 -25.21 -3.60 -43.56
C THR A 176 -26.41 -2.82 -44.07
N ASN A 177 -26.13 -1.85 -44.94
CA ASN A 177 -27.14 -1.19 -45.76
C ASN A 177 -27.84 -2.26 -46.61
N SER A 178 -29.06 -2.66 -46.24
CA SER A 178 -29.92 -3.40 -47.16
C SER A 178 -30.77 -2.39 -47.94
N PRO A 179 -30.62 -2.31 -49.28
CA PRO A 179 -31.26 -1.28 -50.09
C PRO A 179 -32.76 -1.46 -50.16
N SER A 180 -33.44 -0.31 -50.14
CA SER A 180 -34.83 -0.08 -50.47
C SER A 180 -35.34 -0.91 -51.65
N HIS A 181 -36.39 -1.71 -51.42
CA HIS A 181 -37.33 -2.08 -52.47
C HIS A 181 -38.67 -1.37 -52.24
N GLN A 182 -38.78 -0.19 -52.85
CA GLN A 182 -40.04 0.31 -53.37
C GLN A 182 -40.56 -0.61 -54.48
N LYS A 183 -41.86 -0.93 -54.43
CA LYS A 183 -42.83 -1.22 -55.52
C LYS A 183 -43.94 -2.07 -54.88
N LYS A 184 -45.24 -1.88 -55.07
CA LYS A 184 -46.03 -0.99 -55.94
C LYS A 184 -47.48 -1.12 -55.44
N ALA A 185 -48.25 -0.04 -55.52
CA ALA A 185 -49.70 -0.05 -55.43
C ALA A 185 -50.32 -1.11 -56.37
N ASN A 186 -51.43 -1.74 -55.94
CA ASN A 186 -52.61 -1.95 -56.77
C ASN A 186 -53.78 -2.56 -55.99
N ARG A 187 -54.90 -1.82 -56.05
CA ARG A 187 -56.32 -2.16 -55.87
C ARG A 187 -56.83 -2.52 -54.48
#